data_AF-A0A6H2FJA8-F1
#
_entry.id   AF-A0A6H2FJA8-F1
#
_cell.length_a   1.000
_cell.length_b   1.000
_cell.length_c   1.000
_cell.angle_alpha   90.00
_cell.angle_beta   90.00
_cell.angle_gamma   90.00
#
_symmetry.space_group_name_H-M   'P 1'
#
loop_
_entity.id
_entity.type
_entity.pdbx_description
1 polymer ?
#
loop_
_entity_poly.entity_id
_entity_poly.type
_entity_poly.pdbx_seq_one_letter_code
_entity_poly.pdbx_strand_id
1 'polypeptide(L)' 'MQYINLTFKVCLKYDKKRLDLFLTKKILQFSRSQIKKTIINNNVRINDVVINLPKKKFFLKI' A
#
# COMPACT_ATOMS: atom_id res chain seq x y z
N MET A 1 -10.35 3.52 -20.17
CA MET A 1 -9.49 3.22 -19.01
C MET A 1 -10.39 2.99 -17.80
N GLN A 2 -10.20 1.89 -17.07
CA GLN A 2 -10.91 1.64 -15.81
C GLN A 2 -10.07 2.13 -14.64
N TYR A 3 -10.70 2.88 -13.74
CA TYR A 3 -10.08 3.37 -12.52
C TYR A 3 -10.68 2.63 -11.33
N ILE A 4 -9.83 2.12 -10.46
CA ILE A 4 -10.24 1.40 -9.25
C ILE A 4 -9.71 2.19 -8.07
N ASN A 5 -10.60 2.69 -7.21
CA ASN A 5 -10.25 3.33 -5.95
C ASN A 5 -10.55 2.36 -4.80
N LEU A 6 -9.55 2.06 -3.98
CA LEU A 6 -9.65 1.16 -2.84
C LEU A 6 -9.19 1.88 -1.59
N THR A 7 -10.03 1.88 -0.55
CA THR A 7 -9.70 2.49 0.74
C THR A 7 -9.77 1.42 1.84
N PHE A 8 -8.75 1.36 2.69
CA PHE A 8 -8.66 0.41 3.79
C PHE A 8 -8.39 1.14 5.09
N LYS A 9 -9.17 0.84 6.14
CA LYS A 9 -8.82 1.20 7.51
C LYS A 9 -7.93 0.08 8.08
N VAL A 10 -6.74 0.44 8.56
CA VAL A 10 -5.76 -0.51 9.07
C VAL A 10 -5.65 -0.35 10.59
N CYS A 11 -5.82 -1.44 11.33
CA CYS A 11 -5.59 -1.45 12.77
C CYS A 11 -4.09 -1.56 13.09
N LEU A 12 -3.63 -1.00 14.21
CA LEU A 12 -2.23 -0.99 14.64
C LEU A 12 -1.58 -2.38 14.74
N LYS A 13 -2.37 -3.46 14.77
CA LYS A 13 -1.87 -4.85 14.74
C LYS A 13 -1.06 -5.23 13.48
N TYR A 14 -1.01 -4.35 12.47
CA TYR A 14 -0.16 -4.51 11.27
C TYR A 14 1.17 -3.74 11.35
N ASP A 15 1.52 -3.23 12.54
CA ASP A 15 2.81 -2.59 12.82
C ASP A 15 3.99 -3.42 12.27
N LYS A 16 5.00 -2.72 11.74
CA LYS A 16 6.23 -3.29 11.13
C LYS A 16 6.06 -4.09 9.83
N LYS A 17 4.85 -4.29 9.29
CA LYS A 17 4.68 -4.94 7.98
C LYS A 17 5.00 -3.98 6.84
N ARG A 18 5.62 -4.51 5.79
CA ARG A 18 5.90 -3.77 4.55
C ARG A 18 4.61 -3.50 3.78
N LEU A 19 4.48 -2.30 3.24
CA LEU A 19 3.33 -1.86 2.46
C LEU A 19 3.04 -2.82 1.29
N ASP A 20 4.06 -3.24 0.54
CA ASP A 20 3.90 -4.15 -0.59
C ASP A 20 3.28 -5.50 -0.20
N LEU A 21 3.72 -6.06 0.94
CA LEU A 21 3.20 -7.34 1.44
C LEU A 21 1.80 -7.20 2.02
N PHE A 22 1.53 -6.08 2.70
CA PHE A 22 0.21 -5.81 3.25
C PHE A 22 -0.85 -5.69 2.15
N LEU A 23 -0.58 -4.88 1.12
CA LEU A 23 -1.50 -4.68 0.01
C LEU A 23 -1.71 -5.96 -0.78
N THR A 24 -0.66 -6.78 -0.99
CA THR A 24 -0.80 -8.08 -1.68
C THR A 24 -1.78 -9.02 -0.96
N LYS A 25 -1.81 -8.99 0.38
CA LYS A 25 -2.75 -9.79 1.16
C LYS A 25 -4.19 -9.25 1.16
N LYS A 26 -4.38 -7.98 0.83
CA LYS A 26 -5.70 -7.33 0.81
C LYS A 26 -6.31 -7.26 -0.58
N ILE A 27 -5.48 -7.15 -1.62
CA ILE A 27 -5.92 -7.02 -3.01
C ILE A 27 -5.41 -8.22 -3.79
N LEU A 28 -6.06 -9.38 -3.57
CA LEU A 28 -5.69 -10.66 -4.18
C LEU A 28 -5.76 -10.66 -5.72
N GLN A 29 -6.47 -9.68 -6.28
CA GLN A 29 -6.65 -9.50 -7.73
C GLN A 29 -5.37 -9.01 -8.42
N PHE A 30 -4.41 -8.44 -7.68
CA PHE A 30 -3.16 -7.93 -8.23
C PHE A 30 -1.96 -8.71 -7.70
N SER A 31 -1.04 -9.01 -8.60
CA SER A 31 0.27 -9.54 -8.24
C SER A 31 1.07 -8.53 -7.43
N ARG A 32 2.01 -9.02 -6.63
CA ARG A 32 2.96 -8.20 -5.88
C ARG A 32 3.74 -7.22 -6.77
N SER A 33 4.05 -7.60 -8.02
CA SER A 33 4.76 -6.75 -8.98
C SER A 33 3.89 -5.57 -9.44
N GLN A 34 2.62 -5.83 -9.75
CA GLN A 34 1.65 -4.77 -10.09
C GLN A 34 1.49 -3.80 -8.92
N ILE A 35 1.33 -4.32 -7.69
CA ILE A 35 1.22 -3.48 -6.48
C ILE A 35 2.47 -2.61 -6.30
N LYS A 36 3.67 -3.15 -6.50
CA LYS A 36 4.91 -2.34 -6.43
C LYS A 36 4.90 -1.21 -7.45
N LYS A 37 4.49 -1.47 -8.70
CA LYS A 37 4.37 -0.43 -9.74
C LYS A 37 3.36 0.65 -9.31
N THR A 38 2.21 0.26 -8.78
CA THR A 38 1.20 1.21 -8.29
C THR A 38 1.74 2.10 -7.17
N ILE A 39 2.50 1.53 -6.23
CA ILE A 39 3.15 2.30 -5.16
C ILE A 39 4.17 3.27 -5.76
N ILE A 40 5.12 2.78 -6.59
CA ILE A 40 6.18 3.60 -7.19
C ILE A 40 5.62 4.74 -8.03
N ASN A 41 4.50 4.52 -8.71
CA ASN A 41 3.82 5.51 -9.55
C ASN A 41 2.97 6.52 -8.75
N ASN A 42 3.21 6.71 -7.46
CA ASN A 42 2.53 7.69 -6.59
C ASN A 42 1.01 7.50 -6.46
N ASN A 43 0.49 6.30 -6.73
CA ASN A 43 -0.96 6.02 -6.72
C ASN A 43 -1.45 5.45 -5.37
N VAL A 44 -0.62 5.48 -4.32
CA VAL A 44 -0.98 4.98 -2.98
C VAL A 44 -0.82 6.11 -1.96
N ARG A 45 -1.85 6.31 -1.13
CA ARG A 45 -1.85 7.29 -0.04
C ARG A 45 -2.09 6.60 1.29
N ILE A 46 -1.40 7.05 2.35
CA ILE A 46 -1.60 6.63 3.73
C ILE A 46 -1.79 7.91 4.55
N ASN A 47 -2.94 8.06 5.21
CA ASN A 47 -3.29 9.26 5.98
C ASN A 47 -3.01 10.55 5.18
N ASP A 48 -3.52 10.61 3.95
CA ASP A 48 -3.35 11.71 2.98
C ASP A 48 -1.93 11.95 2.44
N VAL A 49 -0.92 11.25 2.95
CA VAL A 49 0.45 11.32 2.45
C VAL A 49 0.65 10.31 1.31
N VAL A 50 1.12 10.78 0.15
CA VAL A 50 1.50 9.92 -0.98
C VAL A 50 2.73 9.11 -0.61
N ILE A 51 2.67 7.79 -0.82
CA ILE A 51 3.76 6.86 -0.52
C ILE A 51 4.22 6.17 -1.80
N ASN A 52 5.52 6.29 -2.07
CA ASN A 52 6.16 5.71 -3.25
C ASN A 52 7.21 4.63 -2.93
N LEU A 53 7.32 4.25 -1.65
CA LEU A 53 8.28 3.26 -1.17
C LEU A 53 7.56 1.95 -0.81
N PRO A 54 7.65 0.89 -1.66
CA PRO A 54 6.96 -0.38 -1.38
C PRO A 54 7.44 -1.06 -0.11
N LYS A 55 8.72 -0.84 0.26
CA LYS A 55 9.34 -1.39 1.46
C LYS A 55 8.99 -0.60 2.73
N LYS A 56 8.32 0.55 2.62
CA LYS A 56 7.95 1.36 3.78
C LYS A 56 7.11 0.52 4.73
N LYS A 57 7.50 0.52 6.01
CA LYS A 57 6.74 -0.16 7.06
C LYS A 57 5.68 0.80 7.57
N PHE A 58 4.51 0.28 7.89
CA PHE A 58 3.50 1.05 8.62
C PHE A 58 4.10 1.51 9.96
N PHE A 59 3.87 2.78 10.31
CA PHE A 59 4.20 3.41 11.61
C PHE A 59 5.67 3.63 11.97
N LEU A 60 6.63 3.31 11.10
CA LEU A 60 8.01 3.78 11.27
C LEU A 60 8.08 5.27 10.87
N LYS A 61 7.76 6.15 11.83
CA LYS A 61 7.79 7.62 11.78
C LYS A 61 7.31 8.22 10.45
N ILE A 62 6.04 8.63 10.42
CA ILE A 62 5.65 9.79 9.60
C ILE A 62 6.19 11.02 10.32
#